data_AF-A0A850PKB8-F1
#
_entry.id   AF-A0A850PKB8-F1
#
_cell.length_a   1.000
_cell.length_b   1.000
_cell.length_c   1.000
_cell.angle_alpha   90.00
_cell.angle_beta   90.00
_cell.angle_gamma   90.00
#
_symmetry.space_group_name_H-M   'P 1'
#
loop_
_entity.id
_entity.type
_entity.pdbx_description
1 polymer ?
#
loop_
_entity_poly.entity_id
_entity_poly.type
_entity_poly.pdbx_seq_one_letter_code
_entity_poly.pdbx_strand_id
1 'polypeptide(L)'
;MDGMGRRAALRMLVTGAALFGLGCVLRNIIDIPVSRAQPGMGGSTGMDMRAYMNMFMRHTELRRSVEEIPGGVRTTTETDSADLVAELQAHVSSMYTHLDQGSEVTCMSSSLPTLFRRAADYQRQITLTPGGVVVVETSSDPELANAIREHAHEVTGFVIEGMPAMMSGMMGGGMMGPGTGHGMMGPTG
;
A
#
# COMPACT_ATOMS: atom_id res chain seq x y z
N MET A 1 -38.48 46.44 32.08
CA MET A 1 -38.11 46.25 33.49
C MET A 1 -38.98 45.14 34.03
N ASP A 2 -38.48 44.40 35.02
CA ASP A 2 -38.93 43.09 35.53
C ASP A 2 -38.45 41.90 34.67
N GLY A 3 -37.67 40.94 35.14
CA GLY A 3 -37.24 40.61 36.51
C GLY A 3 -37.00 39.10 36.55
N MET A 4 -35.78 38.68 36.88
CA MET A 4 -35.25 37.31 36.90
C MET A 4 -36.09 36.26 37.65
N GLY A 5 -36.04 35.00 37.18
CA GLY A 5 -36.42 33.84 37.99
C GLY A 5 -36.03 32.49 37.36
N ARG A 6 -34.74 32.16 37.35
CA ARG A 6 -34.25 30.79 37.07
C ARG A 6 -34.44 29.90 38.31
N ARG A 7 -34.72 28.61 38.05
CA ARG A 7 -34.47 27.38 38.86
C ARG A 7 -35.72 26.68 39.39
N ALA A 8 -36.05 25.54 38.77
CA ALA A 8 -36.36 24.30 39.48
C ALA A 8 -36.27 23.13 38.49
N ALA A 9 -35.34 22.22 38.76
CA ALA A 9 -35.15 20.97 38.04
C ALA A 9 -36.22 19.96 38.47
N LEU A 10 -36.68 19.10 37.56
CA LEU A 10 -37.03 17.71 37.92
C LEU A 10 -37.07 16.82 36.68
N ARG A 11 -36.32 15.72 36.80
CA ARG A 11 -36.20 14.62 35.85
C ARG A 11 -37.51 13.83 35.84
N MET A 12 -37.99 13.45 34.66
CA MET A 12 -38.76 12.22 34.50
C MET A 12 -38.22 11.42 33.32
N LEU A 13 -37.82 10.21 33.67
CA LEU A 13 -37.42 9.11 32.82
C LEU A 13 -38.70 8.31 32.51
N VAL A 14 -38.74 7.63 31.36
CA VAL A 14 -39.37 6.31 31.10
C VAL A 14 -40.07 6.23 29.72
N THR A 15 -39.32 5.61 28.81
CA THR A 15 -39.66 4.55 27.84
C THR A 15 -40.86 4.66 26.91
N GLY A 16 -40.63 4.41 25.63
CA GLY A 16 -41.65 3.93 24.70
C GLY A 16 -41.13 3.81 23.27
N ALA A 17 -40.93 2.57 22.83
CA ALA A 17 -40.36 2.19 21.55
C ALA A 17 -41.15 2.70 20.32
N ALA A 18 -40.41 3.08 19.27
CA ALA A 18 -40.88 3.02 17.89
C ALA A 18 -39.73 2.49 17.02
N LEU A 19 -39.86 1.25 16.57
CA LEU A 19 -39.00 0.57 15.62
C LEU A 19 -39.45 0.87 14.17
N PHE A 20 -38.47 0.76 13.27
CA PHE A 20 -38.55 0.56 11.82
C PHE A 20 -38.81 1.76 10.88
N GLY A 21 -37.77 2.06 10.07
CA GLY A 21 -37.91 2.79 8.82
C GLY A 21 -36.59 3.21 8.16
N LEU A 22 -35.91 2.25 7.47
CA LEU A 22 -35.11 2.42 6.23
C LEU A 22 -33.95 3.47 6.26
N GLY A 23 -32.65 3.13 6.26
CA GLY A 23 -31.95 2.12 5.48
C GLY A 23 -31.38 2.70 4.17
N CYS A 24 -30.16 3.29 4.24
CA CYS A 24 -29.10 3.33 3.18
C CYS A 24 -28.17 4.57 3.28
N VAL A 25 -27.29 4.62 4.28
CA VAL A 25 -26.00 5.33 4.16
C VAL A 25 -24.93 4.50 4.87
N LEU A 26 -24.52 3.39 4.25
CA LEU A 26 -23.25 2.74 4.58
C LEU A 26 -22.20 3.29 3.62
N ARG A 27 -21.73 4.50 3.92
CA ARG A 27 -20.42 4.97 3.45
C ARG A 27 -19.51 4.92 4.68
N ASN A 28 -18.98 3.73 4.96
CA ASN A 28 -17.89 3.57 5.93
C ASN A 28 -16.64 4.23 5.33
N ILE A 29 -16.57 5.55 5.43
CA ILE A 29 -15.30 6.27 5.40
C ILE A 29 -14.74 6.12 6.80
N ILE A 30 -14.03 5.02 7.03
CA ILE A 30 -13.11 4.95 8.16
C ILE A 30 -11.84 5.64 7.64
N ASP A 31 -11.78 6.95 7.79
CA ASP A 31 -10.50 7.64 7.88
C ASP A 31 -9.86 7.11 9.17
N ILE A 32 -8.85 6.26 9.05
CA ILE A 32 -8.00 5.90 10.20
C ILE A 32 -6.98 7.04 10.33
N PRO A 33 -7.10 7.95 11.31
CA PRO A 33 -5.95 8.75 11.68
C PRO A 33 -4.88 7.79 12.19
N VAL A 34 -3.73 7.75 11.52
CA VAL A 34 -2.53 7.02 11.94
C VAL A 34 -2.28 7.33 13.41
N SER A 35 -2.73 6.39 14.26
CA SER A 35 -2.47 6.41 15.68
C SER A 35 -1.07 5.88 15.86
N ARG A 36 -0.23 6.71 16.48
CA ARG A 36 1.16 6.43 16.84
C ARG A 36 1.21 5.18 17.74
N ALA A 37 1.28 4.00 17.13
CA ALA A 37 1.53 2.76 17.83
C ALA A 37 3.01 2.70 18.22
N GLN A 38 3.26 2.31 19.47
CA GLN A 38 4.59 2.18 20.07
C GLN A 38 5.46 1.19 19.28
N PRO A 39 6.79 1.40 19.21
CA PRO A 39 7.69 0.46 18.56
C PRO A 39 7.76 -0.84 19.38
N GLY A 40 7.03 -1.85 18.91
CA GLY A 40 7.16 -3.22 19.36
C GLY A 40 8.47 -3.79 18.83
N MET A 41 9.33 -4.20 19.75
CA MET A 41 10.66 -4.75 19.49
C MET A 41 10.52 -6.22 19.04
N GLY A 42 10.92 -6.53 17.80
CA GLY A 42 11.30 -7.88 17.36
C GLY A 42 10.34 -8.62 16.43
N GLY A 43 10.74 -8.81 15.16
CA GLY A 43 10.36 -10.00 14.38
C GLY A 43 9.65 -9.83 13.03
N SER A 44 9.61 -8.65 12.40
CA SER A 44 8.87 -8.48 11.13
C SER A 44 9.48 -9.25 9.95
N THR A 45 10.78 -9.56 9.93
CA THR A 45 11.39 -10.09 8.70
C THR A 45 11.03 -11.55 8.36
N GLY A 46 10.74 -12.39 9.35
CA GLY A 46 10.51 -13.84 9.11
C GLY A 46 9.06 -14.20 8.80
N MET A 47 8.12 -13.60 9.52
CA MET A 47 6.67 -13.79 9.32
C MET A 47 6.20 -13.08 8.05
N ASP A 48 6.67 -11.85 7.81
CA ASP A 48 6.32 -11.10 6.60
C ASP A 48 6.86 -11.82 5.37
N MET A 49 8.06 -12.41 5.44
CA MET A 49 8.61 -13.15 4.30
C MET A 49 7.86 -14.44 4.00
N ARG A 50 7.30 -15.14 5.00
CA ARG A 50 6.45 -16.32 4.74
C ARG A 50 5.14 -15.94 4.06
N ALA A 51 4.44 -14.93 4.58
CA ALA A 51 3.19 -14.44 3.99
C ALA A 51 3.44 -13.89 2.58
N TYR A 52 4.53 -13.14 2.40
CA TYR A 52 4.98 -12.65 1.11
C TYR A 52 5.20 -13.80 0.11
N MET A 53 5.99 -14.81 0.48
CA MET A 53 6.24 -15.95 -0.41
C MET A 53 4.95 -16.75 -0.69
N ASN A 54 4.01 -16.82 0.26
CA ASN A 54 2.71 -17.45 0.04
C ASN A 54 1.88 -16.70 -1.01
N MET A 55 1.78 -15.37 -0.90
CA MET A 55 1.12 -14.53 -1.90
C MET A 55 1.75 -14.69 -3.30
N PHE A 56 3.08 -14.80 -3.39
CA PHE A 56 3.77 -15.04 -4.65
C PHE A 56 3.50 -16.43 -5.22
N MET A 57 3.47 -17.48 -4.40
CA MET A 57 3.11 -18.82 -4.86
C MET A 57 1.66 -18.88 -5.36
N ARG A 58 0.78 -18.07 -4.76
CA ARG A 58 -0.65 -18.00 -5.06
C ARG A 58 -1.02 -16.80 -5.92
N HIS A 59 -0.07 -16.24 -6.67
CA HIS A 59 -0.27 -15.02 -7.45
C HIS A 59 -1.43 -15.13 -8.46
N THR A 60 -1.71 -16.34 -8.97
CA THR A 60 -2.81 -16.62 -9.88
C THR A 60 -4.21 -16.49 -9.24
N GLU A 61 -4.30 -16.47 -7.92
CA GLU A 61 -5.53 -16.21 -7.16
C GLU A 61 -5.74 -14.71 -6.90
N LEU A 62 -4.77 -13.87 -7.25
CA LEU A 62 -4.85 -12.42 -7.16
C LEU A 62 -5.28 -11.84 -8.51
N ARG A 63 -6.20 -10.86 -8.47
CA ARG A 63 -6.57 -10.04 -9.61
C ARG A 63 -6.15 -8.62 -9.32
N ARG A 64 -5.45 -8.01 -10.27
CA ARG A 64 -4.96 -6.63 -10.12
C ARG A 64 -5.34 -5.79 -11.33
N SER A 65 -5.80 -4.57 -11.07
CA SER A 65 -6.01 -3.55 -12.10
C SER A 65 -5.29 -2.26 -11.72
N VAL A 66 -4.74 -1.59 -12.74
CA VAL A 66 -4.09 -0.28 -12.61
C VAL A 66 -4.84 0.72 -13.48
N GLU A 67 -5.34 1.77 -12.86
CA GLU A 67 -5.96 2.93 -13.52
C GLU A 67 -4.97 4.10 -13.41
N GLU A 68 -4.56 4.65 -14.55
CA GLU A 68 -3.79 5.89 -14.57
C GLU A 68 -4.69 7.08 -14.24
N ILE A 69 -4.23 7.92 -13.31
CA ILE A 69 -4.95 9.13 -12.88
C ILE A 69 -3.98 10.33 -12.91
N PRO A 70 -4.48 11.57 -12.84
CA PRO A 70 -3.61 12.74 -12.76
C PRO A 70 -2.61 12.61 -11.61
N GLY A 71 -1.31 12.77 -11.91
CA GLY A 71 -0.24 12.69 -10.91
C GLY A 71 0.16 11.28 -10.44
N GLY A 72 -0.45 10.19 -10.94
CA GLY A 72 -0.04 8.84 -10.55
C GLY A 72 -1.03 7.74 -10.96
N VAL A 73 -1.39 6.88 -10.01
CA VAL A 73 -2.23 5.71 -10.27
C VAL A 73 -3.26 5.46 -9.16
N ARG A 74 -4.35 4.78 -9.52
CA ARG A 74 -5.19 4.00 -8.62
C ARG A 74 -4.98 2.53 -8.94
N THR A 75 -4.59 1.74 -7.96
CA THR A 75 -4.45 0.29 -8.10
C THR A 75 -5.48 -0.42 -7.24
N THR A 76 -5.98 -1.54 -7.74
CA THR A 76 -6.90 -2.41 -7.01
C THR A 76 -6.36 -3.82 -7.11
N THR A 77 -6.16 -4.48 -5.98
CA THR A 77 -5.75 -5.88 -5.91
C THR A 77 -6.77 -6.63 -5.08
N GLU A 78 -7.33 -7.70 -5.64
CA GLU A 78 -8.45 -8.45 -5.07
C GLU A 78 -8.23 -9.96 -5.19
N THR A 79 -8.92 -10.71 -4.33
CA THR A 79 -8.96 -12.17 -4.34
C THR A 79 -10.26 -12.67 -3.72
N ASP A 80 -10.71 -13.86 -4.12
CA ASP A 80 -11.89 -14.52 -3.53
C ASP A 80 -11.53 -15.40 -2.32
N SER A 81 -10.23 -15.58 -2.08
CA SER A 81 -9.67 -16.39 -1.00
C SER A 81 -9.58 -15.55 0.28
N ALA A 82 -10.41 -15.89 1.28
CA ALA A 82 -10.52 -15.10 2.52
C ALA A 82 -9.19 -15.02 3.31
N ASP A 83 -8.38 -16.07 3.28
CA ASP A 83 -7.05 -16.08 3.89
C ASP A 83 -6.06 -15.21 3.10
N LEU A 84 -6.11 -15.21 1.76
CA LEU A 84 -5.28 -14.30 0.96
C LEU A 84 -5.68 -12.83 1.11
N VAL A 85 -6.97 -12.52 1.33
CA VAL A 85 -7.39 -11.14 1.62
C VAL A 85 -6.65 -10.64 2.87
N ALA A 86 -6.62 -11.43 3.94
CA ALA A 86 -5.96 -11.05 5.18
C ALA A 86 -4.45 -10.87 4.98
N GLU A 87 -3.80 -11.78 4.26
CA GLU A 87 -2.36 -11.68 3.95
C GLU A 87 -2.04 -10.45 3.09
N LEU A 88 -2.83 -10.18 2.05
CA LEU A 88 -2.67 -9.02 1.17
C LEU A 88 -2.79 -7.70 1.94
N GLN A 89 -3.82 -7.58 2.78
CA GLN A 89 -4.04 -6.37 3.58
C GLN A 89 -2.91 -6.16 4.60
N ALA A 90 -2.50 -7.23 5.29
CA ALA A 90 -1.39 -7.18 6.23
C ALA A 90 -0.08 -6.78 5.55
N HIS A 91 0.22 -7.37 4.38
CA HIS A 91 1.41 -7.06 3.60
C HIS A 91 1.46 -5.59 3.20
N VAL A 92 0.39 -5.06 2.60
CA VAL A 92 0.35 -3.65 2.15
C VAL A 92 0.46 -2.70 3.34
N SER A 93 -0.27 -2.95 4.44
CA SER A 93 -0.15 -2.14 5.65
C SER A 93 1.25 -2.16 6.28
N SER A 94 1.91 -3.33 6.31
CA SER A 94 3.30 -3.47 6.78
C SER A 94 4.26 -2.66 5.91
N MET A 95 4.10 -2.73 4.58
CA MET A 95 4.95 -1.98 3.64
C MET A 95 4.85 -0.47 3.82
N TYR A 96 3.64 0.07 3.98
CA TYR A 96 3.47 1.50 4.26
C TYR A 96 3.98 1.91 5.64
N THR A 97 3.88 1.02 6.62
CA THR A 97 4.49 1.23 7.94
C THR A 97 6.02 1.32 7.84
N HIS A 98 6.67 0.45 7.06
CA HIS A 98 8.11 0.52 6.81
C HIS A 98 8.52 1.80 6.07
N LEU A 99 7.73 2.24 5.08
CA LEU A 99 7.93 3.51 4.38
C LEU A 99 7.92 4.70 5.34
N ASP A 100 6.95 4.74 6.25
CA ASP A 100 6.82 5.84 7.21
C ASP A 100 7.92 5.82 8.30
N GLN A 101 8.52 4.66 8.56
CA GLN A 101 9.65 4.49 9.46
C GLN A 101 11.01 4.69 8.78
N GLY A 102 11.05 4.87 7.45
CA GLY A 102 12.29 4.96 6.67
C GLY A 102 13.06 3.65 6.61
N SER A 103 12.41 2.51 6.86
CA SER A 103 13.03 1.20 6.74
C SER A 103 12.94 0.73 5.29
N GLU A 104 14.01 0.95 4.53
CA GLU A 104 14.02 0.62 3.09
C GLU A 104 13.87 -0.89 2.85
N VAL A 105 12.95 -1.24 1.94
CA VAL A 105 12.81 -2.60 1.40
C VAL A 105 13.29 -2.56 -0.04
N THR A 106 14.56 -2.88 -0.26
CA THR A 106 15.24 -2.74 -1.57
C THR A 106 15.13 -4.00 -2.43
N CYS A 107 14.76 -5.15 -1.87
CA CYS A 107 15.25 -6.41 -2.44
C CYS A 107 14.60 -6.87 -3.76
N MET A 108 13.57 -6.22 -4.31
CA MET A 108 12.80 -6.83 -5.42
C MET A 108 12.20 -5.88 -6.48
N SER A 109 12.42 -4.57 -6.40
CA SER A 109 11.88 -3.60 -7.37
C SER A 109 12.88 -2.47 -7.61
N SER A 110 13.06 -2.08 -8.87
CA SER A 110 13.93 -0.97 -9.26
C SER A 110 13.36 0.39 -8.87
N SER A 111 12.03 0.51 -8.83
CA SER A 111 11.32 1.75 -8.49
C SER A 111 11.23 1.99 -6.98
N LEU A 112 11.14 0.93 -6.17
CA LEU A 112 10.99 1.03 -4.72
C LEU A 112 12.04 1.92 -4.03
N PRO A 113 13.35 1.81 -4.30
CA PRO A 113 14.35 2.65 -3.64
C PRO A 113 14.09 4.15 -3.82
N THR A 114 13.60 4.56 -4.99
CA THR A 114 13.23 5.96 -5.26
C THR A 114 11.99 6.35 -4.46
N LEU A 115 10.96 5.50 -4.43
CA LEU A 115 9.74 5.74 -3.65
C LEU A 115 10.00 5.78 -2.14
N PHE A 116 10.92 4.95 -1.63
CA PHE A 116 11.34 4.96 -0.23
C PHE A 116 12.10 6.24 0.13
N ARG A 117 13.11 6.63 -0.66
CA ARG A 117 13.86 7.87 -0.42
C ARG A 117 13.02 9.13 -0.50
N ARG A 118 11.93 9.08 -1.27
CA ARG A 118 11.01 10.20 -1.52
C ARG A 118 9.64 10.00 -0.87
N ALA A 119 9.54 9.17 0.18
CA ALA A 119 8.27 8.84 0.85
C ALA A 119 7.43 10.05 1.30
N ALA A 120 8.08 11.18 1.58
CA ALA A 120 7.42 12.44 1.98
C ALA A 120 6.91 13.29 0.80
N ASP A 121 7.32 12.98 -0.44
CA ASP A 121 7.09 13.83 -1.63
C ASP A 121 5.86 13.41 -2.46
N TYR A 122 5.14 12.37 -2.04
CA TYR A 122 3.92 11.90 -2.70
C TYR A 122 2.84 11.52 -1.69
N GLN A 123 1.60 11.63 -2.15
CA GLN A 123 0.41 11.30 -1.38
C GLN A 123 0.03 9.84 -1.62
N ARG A 124 -0.39 9.18 -0.54
CA ARG A 124 -0.74 7.76 -0.51
C ARG A 124 -2.04 7.61 0.25
N GLN A 125 -2.99 6.88 -0.32
CA GLN A 125 -4.23 6.53 0.34
C GLN A 125 -4.51 5.05 0.16
N ILE A 126 -4.66 4.33 1.27
CA ILE A 126 -4.95 2.89 1.29
C ILE A 126 -6.39 2.72 1.76
N THR A 127 -7.17 1.95 1.02
CA THR A 127 -8.52 1.54 1.40
C THR A 127 -8.60 0.03 1.40
N LEU A 128 -8.78 -0.57 2.57
CA LEU A 128 -9.03 -2.01 2.69
C LEU A 128 -10.48 -2.30 2.25
N THR A 129 -10.66 -3.30 1.41
CA THR A 129 -11.98 -3.75 0.94
C THR A 129 -12.26 -5.17 1.42
N PRO A 130 -13.51 -5.66 1.42
CA PRO A 130 -13.80 -7.05 1.79
C PRO A 130 -13.06 -8.08 0.93
N GLY A 131 -12.71 -7.73 -0.32
CA GLY A 131 -12.03 -8.61 -1.27
C GLY A 131 -10.54 -8.31 -1.47
N GLY A 132 -9.96 -7.33 -0.77
CA GLY A 132 -8.56 -6.95 -0.97
C GLY A 132 -8.24 -5.51 -0.57
N VAL A 133 -7.61 -4.77 -1.49
CA VAL A 133 -7.10 -3.42 -1.22
C VAL A 133 -7.16 -2.53 -2.46
N VAL A 134 -7.51 -1.26 -2.24
CA VAL A 134 -7.38 -0.17 -3.21
C VAL A 134 -6.34 0.81 -2.71
N VAL A 135 -5.39 1.17 -3.56
CA VAL A 135 -4.31 2.11 -3.25
C VAL A 135 -4.31 3.23 -4.28
N VAL A 136 -4.30 4.48 -3.82
CA VAL A 136 -4.14 5.67 -4.65
C VAL A 136 -2.83 6.34 -4.29
N GLU A 137 -1.97 6.54 -5.29
CA GLU A 137 -0.66 7.18 -5.11
C GLU A 137 -0.51 8.29 -6.15
N THR A 138 -0.20 9.50 -5.68
CA THR A 138 -0.09 10.68 -6.55
C THR A 138 1.02 11.62 -6.12
N SER A 139 1.68 12.25 -7.09
CA SER A 139 2.63 13.34 -6.87
C SER A 139 2.41 14.46 -7.90
N SER A 140 2.75 15.69 -7.52
CA SER A 140 2.87 16.82 -8.44
C SER A 140 4.20 16.85 -9.17
N ASP A 141 5.21 16.11 -8.67
CA ASP A 141 6.49 15.94 -9.35
C ASP A 141 6.34 14.87 -10.47
N PRO A 142 6.58 15.23 -11.74
CA PRO A 142 6.44 14.30 -12.86
C PRO A 142 7.39 13.10 -12.78
N GLU A 143 8.61 13.26 -12.23
CA GLU A 143 9.55 12.15 -12.08
C GLU A 143 9.05 11.14 -11.05
N LEU A 144 8.53 11.64 -9.92
CA LEU A 144 7.97 10.79 -8.87
C LEU A 144 6.66 10.13 -9.31
N ALA A 145 5.82 10.87 -10.05
CA ALA A 145 4.61 10.31 -10.65
C ALA A 145 4.94 9.20 -11.68
N ASN A 146 6.06 9.29 -12.39
CA ASN A 146 6.54 8.23 -13.27
C ASN A 146 7.02 7.01 -12.48
N ALA A 147 7.82 7.22 -11.42
CA ALA A 147 8.27 6.13 -10.55
C ALA A 147 7.10 5.36 -9.90
N ILE A 148 6.03 6.07 -9.51
CA ILE A 148 4.78 5.46 -9.02
C ILE A 148 4.14 4.55 -10.08
N ARG A 149 4.07 4.99 -11.34
CA ARG A 149 3.53 4.18 -12.43
C ARG A 149 4.39 2.95 -12.71
N GLU A 150 5.70 3.13 -12.80
CA GLU A 150 6.65 2.03 -12.98
C GLU A 150 6.50 0.98 -11.86
N HIS A 151 6.43 1.43 -10.60
CA HIS A 151 6.16 0.54 -9.48
C HIS A 151 4.85 -0.23 -9.63
N ALA A 152 3.78 0.45 -10.01
CA ALA A 152 2.48 -0.18 -10.20
C ALA A 152 2.52 -1.27 -11.29
N HIS A 153 3.30 -1.07 -12.35
CA HIS A 153 3.54 -2.06 -13.41
C HIS A 153 4.39 -3.24 -12.94
N GLU A 154 5.47 -3.00 -12.20
CA GLU A 154 6.30 -4.06 -11.61
C GLU A 154 5.47 -4.98 -10.71
N VAL A 155 4.64 -4.40 -9.82
CA VAL A 155 3.72 -5.17 -8.95
C VAL A 155 2.67 -5.93 -9.77
N THR A 156 2.25 -5.38 -10.92
CA THR A 156 1.36 -6.10 -11.84
C THR A 156 2.06 -7.31 -12.47
N GLY A 157 3.34 -7.19 -12.81
CA GLY A 157 4.18 -8.31 -13.23
C GLY A 157 4.23 -9.41 -12.17
N PHE A 158 4.34 -9.07 -10.88
CA PHE A 158 4.31 -10.07 -9.80
C PHE A 158 2.99 -10.83 -9.71
N VAL A 159 1.86 -10.17 -9.97
CA VAL A 159 0.55 -10.82 -9.97
C VAL A 159 0.36 -11.70 -11.22
N ILE A 160 0.82 -11.26 -12.38
CA ILE A 160 0.64 -11.99 -13.64
C ILE A 160 1.63 -13.15 -13.79
N GLU A 161 2.91 -12.88 -13.54
CA GLU A 161 4.02 -13.78 -13.85
C GLU A 161 4.55 -14.49 -12.61
N GLY A 162 4.33 -13.98 -11.40
CA GLY A 162 4.78 -14.59 -10.15
C GLY A 162 6.30 -14.53 -9.98
N MET A 163 6.89 -15.68 -9.65
CA MET A 163 8.33 -15.82 -9.34
C MET A 163 9.28 -15.33 -10.45
N PRO A 164 9.03 -15.57 -11.76
CA PRO A 164 9.82 -14.97 -12.84
C PRO A 164 9.97 -13.44 -12.77
N ALA A 165 8.88 -12.70 -12.58
CA ALA A 165 8.94 -11.24 -12.49
C ALA A 165 9.72 -10.76 -11.26
N MET A 166 9.58 -11.46 -10.14
CA MET A 166 10.38 -11.22 -8.93
C MET A 166 11.88 -11.35 -9.22
N MET A 167 12.29 -12.44 -9.87
CA MET A 167 13.70 -12.68 -10.22
C MET A 167 14.24 -11.66 -11.22
N SER A 168 13.41 -11.22 -12.17
CA SER A 168 13.77 -10.17 -13.12
C SER A 168 14.03 -8.83 -12.45
N GLY A 169 13.19 -8.43 -11.48
CA GLY A 169 13.40 -7.21 -10.69
C GLY A 169 14.71 -7.25 -9.88
N MET A 170 15.07 -8.42 -9.35
CA MET A 170 16.33 -8.63 -8.62
C MET A 170 17.57 -8.59 -9.51
N MET A 171 17.49 -9.13 -10.74
CA MET A 171 18.63 -9.15 -11.68
C MET A 171 18.76 -7.84 -12.48
N GLY A 172 17.66 -7.13 -12.73
CA GLY A 172 17.64 -5.87 -13.49
C GLY A 172 18.07 -4.63 -12.70
N GLY A 173 18.06 -4.69 -11.36
CA GLY A 173 18.52 -3.61 -10.47
C GLY A 173 20.04 -3.47 -10.36
N GLY A 174 20.81 -4.39 -10.97
CA GLY A 174 22.27 -4.38 -10.99
C GLY A 174 22.84 -3.91 -12.33
N MET A 175 23.11 -2.60 -12.44
CA MET A 175 24.23 -2.07 -13.23
C MET A 175 24.48 -2.67 -14.63
N MET A 176 23.65 -2.33 -15.61
CA MET A 176 24.14 -2.20 -17.00
C MET A 176 24.60 -0.75 -17.22
N GLY A 177 25.75 -0.41 -16.64
CA GLY A 177 26.53 0.75 -17.09
C GLY A 177 27.10 0.45 -18.49
N PRO A 178 27.25 1.45 -19.37
CA PRO A 178 27.91 1.26 -20.66
C PRO A 178 29.38 0.94 -20.40
N GLY A 179 29.74 -0.34 -20.49
CA GLY A 179 31.11 -0.79 -20.42
C GLY A 179 31.91 -0.18 -21.57
N THR A 180 32.71 0.83 -21.25
CA THR A 180 33.88 1.28 -22.00
C THR A 180 34.79 0.09 -22.26
N GLY A 181 34.68 -0.52 -23.44
CA GLY A 181 35.66 -1.46 -23.98
C GLY A 181 36.87 -0.72 -24.52
N HIS A 182 37.70 -0.15 -23.65
CA HIS A 182 39.09 0.20 -23.97
C HIS A 182 39.95 -1.03 -23.64
N GLY A 183 40.24 -1.86 -24.65
CA GLY A 183 41.19 -2.95 -24.58
C GLY A 183 42.34 -2.71 -25.55
N MET A 184 43.37 -2.02 -25.09
CA MET A 184 44.69 -1.96 -25.75
C MET A 184 45.45 -3.29 -25.55
N MET A 185 46.10 -3.74 -26.63
CA MET A 185 47.40 -4.46 -26.72
C MET A 185 47.53 -5.98 -26.41
N GLY A 186 47.67 -6.76 -27.51
CA GLY A 186 48.78 -7.70 -27.81
C GLY A 186 48.81 -9.10 -27.16
N PRO A 187 49.70 -10.04 -27.58
CA PRO A 187 50.75 -9.94 -28.60
C PRO A 187 50.71 -11.02 -29.72
N THR A 188 51.64 -10.83 -30.66
CA THR A 188 52.18 -11.69 -31.72
C THR A 188 52.07 -13.22 -31.55
N GLY A 189 51.75 -13.89 -32.67
CA GLY A 189 51.99 -15.31 -32.95
C GLY A 189 51.76 -15.57 -34.44
#